data_AF-F4LN16-F1
#
_entry.id   AF-F4LN16-F1
#
_cell.length_a   1.000
_cell.length_b   1.000
_cell.length_c   1.000
_cell.angle_alpha   90.00
_cell.angle_beta   90.00
_cell.angle_gamma   90.00
#
_symmetry.space_group_name_H-M   'P 1'
#
loop_
_entity.id
_entity.type
_entity.pdbx_description
1 polymer ?
#
loop_
_entity_poly.entity_id
_entity_poly.type
_entity_poly.pdbx_seq_one_letter_code
_entity_poly.pdbx_strand_id
1 'polypeptide(L)'
;MEDTSIRTYSKLKQWPKRVRQALFRFFLYGASLIAGEVAFYTITKIGRSIKPIAWLFTYQWSVDPRFHLDTIWDTGVVPISSLYGQASLYMFLVYGAICVFGLEPAYRWLKSKNVPAFFRGVLYMFIILFMECLLGWVLRGITGFDIWFYADAGAILRYTSWAIAPMWFICGMISENVINLIDSFDALKFRFYGFDGYTPETVGTEKPRTKTVFLSDIHITHGRRSAVFSKAYPYQLAVVLRKYAYDVRVKELVLLGDIFDTWMYGVDERPLSIPEIIKLWERTPLMDSLKLCLERIPQVYYIPGNHDMEATRERLTIEGVEKQLLCVSPGGFNKLHANEGLYAEHGNRVDLFNAPDTAQDALCGLPLGYFMTRIACSTAEPEKVLHRISKERILARSLKEFAQFAGSLDTRQMQANCELAGQSSVLVKLIVDVLVAYANRKRNGLPKLTDETTILMGAENDSVTIGDIKKSYGSLFIRWFERKDVPFVKSILAAAGKHGLDWYADSLCGGKDFRLFFSRLLCRNKVEKIIVFGHTHCSVKSFIQNRKIPGLYVNTGCFCKTGKDRSPTWVEVVERNGKLKAFIRRF
;
A
#
# COMPACT_ATOMS: atom_id res chain seq x y z
N MET A 1 -9.00 -35.62 -29.26
CA MET A 1 -7.83 -36.22 -28.56
C MET A 1 -6.69 -35.20 -28.60
N GLU A 2 -6.94 -34.02 -28.01
CA GLU A 2 -6.01 -32.89 -28.07
C GLU A 2 -5.93 -32.24 -26.68
N ASP A 3 -4.72 -31.82 -26.34
CA ASP A 3 -4.38 -30.92 -25.24
C ASP A 3 -3.93 -31.50 -23.87
N THR A 4 -3.04 -32.50 -23.91
CA THR A 4 -2.13 -32.81 -22.78
C THR A 4 -0.69 -32.30 -23.01
N SER A 5 -0.31 -31.97 -24.25
CA SER A 5 1.04 -31.52 -24.59
C SER A 5 1.28 -30.03 -24.29
N ILE A 6 0.30 -29.14 -24.50
CA ILE A 6 0.47 -27.67 -24.32
C ILE A 6 0.50 -27.29 -22.82
N ARG A 7 -0.26 -28.00 -21.98
CA ARG A 7 -0.19 -27.85 -20.50
C ARG A 7 1.17 -28.26 -19.92
N THR A 8 1.83 -29.24 -20.53
CA THR A 8 3.14 -29.75 -20.09
C THR A 8 4.26 -28.82 -20.58
N TYR A 9 4.16 -28.29 -21.80
CA TYR A 9 5.11 -27.33 -22.38
C TYR A 9 5.14 -25.98 -21.65
N SER A 10 4.01 -25.45 -21.20
CA SER A 10 3.97 -24.16 -20.47
C SER A 10 4.58 -24.23 -19.05
N LYS A 11 4.55 -25.41 -18.41
CA LYS A 11 5.24 -25.67 -17.14
C LYS A 11 6.74 -25.89 -17.35
N LEU A 12 7.12 -26.60 -18.41
CA LEU A 12 8.53 -26.81 -18.80
C LEU A 12 9.24 -25.49 -19.13
N LYS A 13 8.57 -24.53 -19.79
CA LYS A 13 9.15 -23.20 -20.10
C LYS A 13 9.42 -22.35 -18.84
N GLN A 14 8.77 -22.63 -17.72
CA GLN A 14 9.01 -21.97 -16.42
C GLN A 14 9.95 -22.77 -15.50
N TRP A 15 10.18 -24.05 -15.78
CA TRP A 15 10.96 -24.93 -14.91
C TRP A 15 12.43 -24.51 -14.80
N PRO A 16 13.16 -24.20 -15.89
CA PRO A 16 14.53 -23.68 -15.80
C PRO A 16 14.62 -22.35 -15.03
N LYS A 17 13.57 -21.52 -15.08
CA LYS A 17 13.52 -20.27 -14.30
C LYS A 17 13.35 -20.56 -12.81
N ARG A 18 12.43 -21.46 -12.45
CA ARG A 18 12.21 -21.87 -11.05
C ARG A 18 13.42 -22.59 -10.48
N VAL A 19 14.09 -23.42 -11.26
CA VAL A 19 15.33 -24.10 -10.88
C VAL A 19 16.44 -23.07 -10.66
N ARG A 20 16.65 -22.10 -11.57
CA ARG A 20 17.64 -21.04 -11.38
C ARG A 20 17.37 -20.17 -10.14
N GLN A 21 16.11 -19.84 -9.87
CA GLN A 21 15.72 -19.10 -8.68
C GLN A 21 15.93 -19.91 -7.40
N ALA A 22 15.54 -21.19 -7.41
CA ALA A 22 15.78 -22.09 -6.29
C ALA A 22 17.29 -22.27 -6.04
N LEU A 23 18.10 -22.42 -7.10
CA LEU A 23 19.56 -22.48 -6.99
C LEU A 23 20.14 -21.18 -6.41
N PHE A 24 19.80 -20.01 -6.97
CA PHE A 24 20.29 -18.74 -6.43
C PHE A 24 19.97 -18.57 -4.94
N ARG A 25 18.73 -18.90 -4.54
CA ARG A 25 18.30 -18.86 -3.15
C ARG A 25 19.03 -19.88 -2.29
N PHE A 26 19.21 -21.10 -2.80
CA PHE A 26 20.00 -22.15 -2.15
C PHE A 26 21.42 -21.64 -1.86
N PHE A 27 22.09 -21.03 -2.83
CA PHE A 27 23.44 -20.49 -2.63
C PHE A 27 23.48 -19.35 -1.60
N LEU A 28 22.48 -18.47 -1.63
CA LEU A 28 22.39 -17.35 -0.70
C LEU A 28 22.13 -17.82 0.74
N TYR A 29 21.19 -18.75 0.93
CA TYR A 29 20.92 -19.37 2.23
C TYR A 29 22.14 -20.12 2.76
N GLY A 30 22.76 -20.94 1.93
CA GLY A 30 23.98 -21.68 2.29
C GLY A 30 25.10 -20.74 2.75
N ALA A 31 25.34 -19.64 2.01
CA ALA A 31 26.40 -18.69 2.34
C ALA A 31 26.10 -17.91 3.63
N SER A 32 24.88 -17.41 3.78
CA SER A 32 24.48 -16.62 4.96
C SER A 32 24.48 -17.45 6.23
N LEU A 33 24.03 -18.71 6.16
CA LEU A 33 23.97 -19.59 7.33
C LEU A 33 25.34 -20.18 7.68
N ILE A 34 26.24 -20.42 6.72
CA ILE A 34 27.66 -20.70 7.07
C ILE A 34 28.28 -19.51 7.80
N ALA A 35 28.07 -18.28 7.33
CA ALA A 35 28.55 -17.10 8.04
C ALA A 35 27.93 -17.00 9.45
N GLY A 36 26.66 -17.36 9.58
CA GLY A 36 25.96 -17.51 10.85
C GLY A 36 26.61 -18.54 11.77
N GLU A 37 26.94 -19.72 11.24
CA GLU A 37 27.59 -20.82 11.97
C GLU A 37 28.90 -20.38 12.62
N VAL A 38 29.74 -19.64 11.88
CA VAL A 38 30.99 -19.10 12.40
C VAL A 38 30.74 -18.15 13.58
N ALA A 39 29.69 -17.33 13.51
CA ALA A 39 29.29 -16.46 14.62
C ALA A 39 28.63 -17.22 15.77
N PHE A 40 28.01 -18.36 15.48
CA PHE A 40 27.19 -19.13 16.40
C PHE A 40 28.01 -19.71 17.57
N TYR A 41 29.27 -20.08 17.33
CA TYR A 41 30.22 -20.47 18.38
C TYR A 41 30.41 -19.36 19.43
N THR A 42 30.73 -18.14 19.00
CA THR A 42 30.91 -16.99 19.90
C THR A 42 29.60 -16.65 20.62
N ILE A 43 28.47 -16.66 19.91
CA ILE A 43 27.13 -16.42 20.52
C ILE A 43 26.84 -17.46 21.61
N THR A 44 27.16 -18.73 21.37
CA THR A 44 26.94 -19.82 22.33
C THR A 44 27.78 -19.63 23.58
N LYS A 45 29.07 -19.29 23.42
CA LYS A 45 29.96 -19.01 24.56
C LYS A 45 29.44 -17.83 25.40
N ILE A 46 29.05 -16.73 24.75
CA ILE A 46 28.46 -15.56 25.42
C ILE A 46 27.18 -15.95 26.14
N GLY A 47 26.29 -16.70 25.47
CA GLY A 47 25.03 -17.16 26.03
C GLY A 47 25.23 -17.99 27.29
N ARG A 48 26.19 -18.92 27.29
CA ARG A 48 26.59 -19.72 28.48
C ARG A 48 27.09 -18.85 29.64
N SER A 49 27.69 -17.69 29.36
CA SER A 49 28.15 -16.75 30.40
C SER A 49 27.02 -15.92 31.02
N ILE A 50 25.84 -15.84 30.40
CA ILE A 50 24.71 -15.02 30.86
C ILE A 50 23.71 -15.90 31.63
N LYS A 51 23.83 -15.92 32.98
CA LYS A 51 23.07 -16.84 33.86
C LYS A 51 21.57 -16.99 33.55
N PRO A 52 20.78 -15.91 33.33
CA PRO A 52 19.34 -16.05 33.07
C PRO A 52 18.98 -16.85 31.80
N ILE A 53 19.88 -16.92 30.82
CA ILE A 53 19.63 -17.57 29.52
C ILE A 53 20.61 -18.70 29.22
N ALA A 54 21.60 -18.96 30.09
CA ALA A 54 22.64 -19.96 29.88
C ALA A 54 22.09 -21.36 29.59
N TRP A 55 20.94 -21.70 30.16
CA TRP A 55 20.25 -22.97 29.92
C TRP A 55 19.86 -23.20 28.45
N LEU A 56 19.62 -22.12 27.67
CA LEU A 56 19.32 -22.18 26.23
C LEU A 56 20.55 -22.56 25.37
N PHE A 57 21.75 -22.54 25.95
CA PHE A 57 23.02 -22.77 25.27
C PHE A 57 23.74 -24.01 25.79
N THR A 58 23.01 -24.94 26.40
CA THR A 58 23.54 -26.17 27.01
C THR A 58 23.77 -27.31 26.03
N TYR A 59 23.26 -27.19 24.79
CA TYR A 59 23.55 -28.14 23.72
C TYR A 59 25.07 -28.24 23.47
N GLN A 60 25.52 -29.43 23.08
CA GLN A 60 26.93 -29.70 22.79
C GLN A 60 27.03 -30.25 21.38
N TRP A 61 27.31 -29.37 20.43
CA TRP A 61 27.59 -29.77 19.06
C TRP A 61 29.10 -29.92 18.85
N SER A 62 29.49 -31.02 18.23
CA SER A 62 30.88 -31.43 17.96
C SER A 62 31.02 -31.90 16.53
N VAL A 63 32.26 -32.10 16.10
CA VAL A 63 32.62 -32.62 14.77
C VAL A 63 33.43 -33.91 14.92
N ASP A 64 33.61 -34.66 13.84
CA ASP A 64 34.29 -35.96 13.88
C ASP A 64 35.62 -35.89 14.66
N PRO A 65 35.79 -36.70 15.74
CA PRO A 65 36.96 -36.60 16.62
C PRO A 65 38.30 -36.80 15.90
N ARG A 66 38.31 -37.46 14.74
CA ARG A 66 39.51 -37.66 13.90
C ARG A 66 40.15 -36.36 13.43
N PHE A 67 39.39 -35.26 13.40
CA PHE A 67 39.91 -33.96 12.99
C PHE A 67 40.53 -33.16 14.14
N HIS A 68 40.32 -33.58 15.39
CA HIS A 68 40.85 -32.90 16.58
C HIS A 68 40.46 -31.40 16.67
N LEU A 69 39.24 -31.06 16.24
CA LEU A 69 38.76 -29.66 16.18
C LEU A 69 37.85 -29.24 17.35
N ASP A 70 37.64 -30.10 18.36
CA ASP A 70 36.78 -29.77 19.50
C ASP A 70 37.39 -28.72 20.45
N THR A 71 38.69 -28.43 20.31
CA THR A 71 39.42 -27.42 21.11
C THR A 71 38.85 -26.00 20.98
N ILE A 72 37.99 -25.75 20.00
CA ILE A 72 37.27 -24.48 19.86
C ILE A 72 36.38 -24.18 21.07
N TRP A 73 35.92 -25.19 21.80
CA TRP A 73 35.06 -25.01 22.97
C TRP A 73 35.84 -24.62 24.22
N ASP A 74 37.17 -24.81 24.22
CA ASP A 74 38.03 -24.54 25.36
C ASP A 74 38.17 -23.02 25.57
N THR A 75 37.68 -22.55 26.72
CA THR A 75 37.62 -21.11 27.07
C THR A 75 38.99 -20.45 27.19
N GLY A 76 40.07 -21.23 27.30
CA GLY A 76 41.45 -20.75 27.37
C GLY A 76 42.16 -20.61 26.01
N VAL A 77 41.60 -21.19 24.94
CA VAL A 77 42.27 -21.25 23.61
C VAL A 77 41.76 -20.13 22.67
N VAL A 78 40.47 -19.82 22.72
CA VAL A 78 39.86 -18.80 21.84
C VAL A 78 39.11 -17.75 22.68
N PRO A 79 39.59 -16.49 22.72
CA PRO A 79 38.95 -15.42 23.47
C PRO A 79 37.52 -15.12 22.99
N ILE A 80 36.61 -14.80 23.91
CA ILE A 80 35.23 -14.37 23.60
C ILE A 80 35.21 -13.07 22.76
N SER A 81 36.26 -12.24 22.87
CA SER A 81 36.44 -11.01 22.08
C SER A 81 36.73 -11.25 20.59
N SER A 82 36.97 -12.49 20.18
CA SER A 82 37.21 -12.86 18.78
C SER A 82 36.00 -13.58 18.18
N LEU A 83 35.53 -13.11 17.03
CA LEU A 83 34.51 -13.82 16.25
C LEU A 83 35.19 -14.99 15.54
N TYR A 84 35.10 -16.18 16.14
CA TYR A 84 35.80 -17.37 15.67
C TYR A 84 34.88 -18.57 15.80
N GLY A 85 34.80 -19.36 14.73
CA GLY A 85 33.94 -20.53 14.62
C GLY A 85 34.48 -21.48 13.57
N GLN A 86 33.98 -22.72 13.58
CA GLN A 86 34.30 -23.72 12.56
C GLN A 86 33.04 -24.11 11.79
N ALA A 87 33.17 -24.35 10.49
CA ALA A 87 32.06 -24.84 9.68
C ALA A 87 32.61 -25.71 8.56
N SER A 88 31.94 -26.82 8.29
CA SER A 88 32.23 -27.63 7.10
C SER A 88 31.57 -27.01 5.87
N LEU A 89 32.24 -27.09 4.72
CA LEU A 89 31.63 -26.70 3.44
C LEU A 89 30.38 -27.54 3.11
N TYR A 90 30.25 -28.75 3.67
CA TYR A 90 29.02 -29.54 3.52
C TYR A 90 27.81 -28.89 4.20
N MET A 91 28.02 -28.09 5.27
CA MET A 91 26.94 -27.34 5.93
C MET A 91 26.29 -26.31 4.98
N PHE A 92 27.02 -25.84 3.97
CA PHE A 92 26.49 -24.98 2.91
C PHE A 92 25.28 -25.63 2.24
N LEU A 93 25.44 -26.91 1.90
CA LEU A 93 24.43 -27.70 1.20
C LEU A 93 23.25 -28.01 2.13
N VAL A 94 23.55 -28.31 3.40
CA VAL A 94 22.53 -28.58 4.42
C VAL A 94 21.65 -27.36 4.63
N TYR A 95 22.26 -26.20 4.90
CA TYR A 95 21.54 -24.96 5.15
C TYR A 95 20.76 -24.46 3.93
N GLY A 96 21.35 -24.55 2.73
CA GLY A 96 20.63 -24.29 1.49
C GLY A 96 19.40 -25.17 1.33
N ALA A 97 19.53 -26.48 1.62
CA ALA A 97 18.44 -27.45 1.49
C ALA A 97 17.32 -27.21 2.52
N ILE A 98 17.66 -26.99 3.79
CA ILE A 98 16.68 -26.72 4.86
C ILE A 98 15.83 -25.50 4.51
N CYS A 99 16.45 -24.43 4.02
CA CYS A 99 15.71 -23.22 3.66
C CYS A 99 14.83 -23.41 2.42
N VAL A 100 15.37 -23.97 1.32
CA VAL A 100 14.63 -24.08 0.04
C VAL A 100 13.54 -25.14 0.07
N PHE A 101 13.80 -26.29 0.72
CA PHE A 101 12.86 -27.42 0.71
C PHE A 101 12.01 -27.52 1.98
N GLY A 102 12.46 -26.94 3.10
CA GLY A 102 11.74 -26.95 4.38
C GLY A 102 11.06 -25.62 4.69
N LEU A 103 11.87 -24.62 5.06
CA LEU A 103 11.36 -23.37 5.65
C LEU A 103 10.58 -22.51 4.67
N GLU A 104 11.07 -22.31 3.44
CA GLU A 104 10.40 -21.44 2.47
C GLU A 104 9.00 -21.94 2.06
N PRO A 105 8.81 -23.24 1.71
CA PRO A 105 7.48 -23.78 1.44
C PRO A 105 6.54 -23.68 2.65
N ALA A 106 7.03 -24.01 3.85
CA ALA A 106 6.25 -23.95 5.08
C ALA A 106 5.82 -22.52 5.39
N TYR A 107 6.74 -21.56 5.33
CA TYR A 107 6.48 -20.14 5.51
C TYR A 107 5.40 -19.63 4.57
N ARG A 108 5.52 -19.92 3.27
CA ARG A 108 4.56 -19.49 2.25
C ARG A 108 3.16 -20.08 2.50
N TRP A 109 3.09 -21.35 2.86
CA TRP A 109 1.84 -22.02 3.17
C TRP A 109 1.19 -21.44 4.43
N LEU A 110 1.93 -21.31 5.54
CA LEU A 110 1.43 -20.81 6.81
C LEU A 110 0.97 -19.35 6.73
N LYS A 111 1.75 -18.49 6.06
CA LYS A 111 1.39 -17.07 5.88
C LYS A 111 0.13 -16.92 5.01
N SER A 112 -0.06 -17.78 4.01
CA SER A 112 -1.30 -17.78 3.20
C SER A 112 -2.57 -18.11 4.00
N LYS A 113 -2.40 -18.78 5.15
CA LYS A 113 -3.48 -19.18 6.07
C LYS A 113 -3.60 -18.26 7.29
N ASN A 114 -2.84 -17.17 7.35
CA ASN A 114 -2.79 -16.25 8.50
C ASN A 114 -2.49 -16.94 9.85
N VAL A 115 -1.67 -17.99 9.85
CA VAL A 115 -1.29 -18.69 11.10
C VAL A 115 -0.48 -17.75 12.00
N PRO A 116 -0.77 -17.64 13.31
CA PRO A 116 -0.04 -16.76 14.23
C PRO A 116 1.46 -17.09 14.31
N ALA A 117 2.29 -16.06 14.50
CA ALA A 117 3.76 -16.16 14.46
C ALA A 117 4.35 -17.25 15.35
N PHE A 118 3.83 -17.39 16.59
CA PHE A 118 4.29 -18.41 17.52
C PHE A 118 4.18 -19.83 16.95
N PHE A 119 3.01 -20.21 16.42
CA PHE A 119 2.78 -21.54 15.84
C PHE A 119 3.64 -21.79 14.59
N ARG A 120 3.95 -20.73 13.83
CA ARG A 120 4.88 -20.84 12.70
C ARG A 120 6.30 -21.15 13.16
N GLY A 121 6.78 -20.44 14.18
CA GLY A 121 8.08 -20.69 14.81
C GLY A 121 8.21 -22.12 15.32
N VAL A 122 7.16 -22.67 15.95
CA VAL A 122 7.14 -24.07 16.39
C VAL A 122 7.29 -25.02 15.21
N LEU A 123 6.57 -24.80 14.11
CA LEU A 123 6.68 -25.66 12.93
C LEU A 123 8.07 -25.56 12.27
N TYR A 124 8.65 -24.36 12.19
CA TYR A 124 10.01 -24.18 11.66
C TYR A 124 11.05 -24.92 12.47
N MET A 125 10.97 -24.86 13.80
CA MET A 125 11.82 -25.62 14.71
C MET A 125 11.79 -27.11 14.37
N PHE A 126 10.60 -27.70 14.25
CA PHE A 126 10.46 -29.12 13.90
C PHE A 126 11.01 -29.46 12.52
N ILE A 127 10.81 -28.60 11.52
CA ILE A 127 11.36 -28.78 10.17
C ILE A 127 12.89 -28.78 10.22
N ILE A 128 13.49 -27.83 10.94
CA ILE A 128 14.95 -27.73 11.07
C ILE A 128 15.50 -28.98 11.76
N LEU A 129 14.97 -29.34 12.93
CA LEU A 129 15.40 -30.54 13.68
C LEU A 129 15.33 -31.82 12.83
N PHE A 130 14.21 -32.00 12.12
CA PHE A 130 14.01 -33.17 11.26
C PHE A 130 15.01 -33.21 10.11
N MET A 131 15.16 -32.09 9.38
CA MET A 131 16.04 -32.04 8.22
C MET A 131 17.52 -32.07 8.61
N GLU A 132 17.90 -31.46 9.73
CA GLU A 132 19.26 -31.55 10.29
C GLU A 132 19.59 -33.02 10.58
N CYS A 133 18.73 -33.72 11.30
CA CYS A 133 18.94 -35.14 11.59
C CYS A 133 19.06 -35.99 10.31
N LEU A 134 18.14 -35.82 9.36
CA LEU A 134 18.12 -36.55 8.10
C LEU A 134 19.37 -36.30 7.27
N LEU A 135 19.75 -35.04 7.10
CA LEU A 135 20.90 -34.66 6.26
C LEU A 135 22.22 -35.04 6.91
N GLY A 136 22.30 -35.08 8.24
CA GLY A 136 23.46 -35.60 8.97
C GLY A 136 23.73 -37.07 8.65
N TRP A 137 22.68 -37.91 8.70
CA TRP A 137 22.79 -39.33 8.31
C TRP A 137 23.15 -39.52 6.84
N VAL A 138 22.56 -38.73 5.94
CA VAL A 138 22.89 -38.77 4.50
C VAL A 138 24.36 -38.43 4.29
N LEU A 139 24.87 -37.37 4.92
CA LEU A 139 26.27 -36.97 4.79
C LEU A 139 27.22 -37.97 5.43
N ARG A 140 26.86 -38.58 6.56
CA ARG A 140 27.65 -39.68 7.13
C ARG A 140 27.76 -40.86 6.17
N GLY A 141 26.65 -41.22 5.51
CA GLY A 141 26.64 -42.29 4.51
C GLY A 141 27.50 -41.99 3.27
N ILE A 142 27.52 -40.74 2.82
CA ILE A 142 28.29 -40.31 1.64
C ILE A 142 29.78 -40.12 1.95
N THR A 143 30.09 -39.48 3.08
CA THR A 143 31.45 -39.02 3.38
C THR A 143 32.20 -39.96 4.32
N GLY A 144 31.48 -40.77 5.11
CA GLY A 144 32.06 -41.57 6.19
C GLY A 144 32.51 -40.76 7.40
N PHE A 145 32.21 -39.45 7.46
CA PHE A 145 32.58 -38.54 8.55
C PHE A 145 31.34 -37.99 9.26
N ASP A 146 31.47 -37.75 10.57
CA ASP A 146 30.49 -36.99 11.34
C ASP A 146 30.73 -35.49 11.12
N ILE A 147 30.08 -34.92 10.10
CA ILE A 147 30.24 -33.50 9.74
C ILE A 147 29.85 -32.59 10.91
N TRP A 148 28.81 -32.98 11.65
CA TRP A 148 28.48 -32.51 13.00
C TRP A 148 27.83 -33.66 13.75
N PHE A 149 27.75 -33.58 15.07
CA PHE A 149 26.87 -34.41 15.90
C PHE A 149 26.63 -33.72 17.25
N TYR A 150 25.58 -34.13 17.94
CA TYR A 150 25.28 -33.65 19.28
C TYR A 150 25.67 -34.71 20.32
N ALA A 151 26.41 -34.28 21.34
CA ALA A 151 26.89 -35.11 22.45
C ALA A 151 26.16 -34.83 23.78
N ASP A 152 25.20 -33.91 23.78
CA ASP A 152 24.41 -33.59 24.96
C ASP A 152 23.29 -34.60 25.24
N ALA A 153 22.73 -34.53 26.46
CA ALA A 153 21.66 -35.42 26.90
C ALA A 153 20.35 -35.31 26.08
N GLY A 154 20.19 -34.25 25.28
CA GLY A 154 19.06 -34.04 24.40
C GLY A 154 19.26 -34.57 22.98
N ALA A 155 20.40 -35.20 22.67
CA ALA A 155 20.74 -35.68 21.34
C ALA A 155 19.70 -36.69 20.81
N ILE A 156 19.20 -36.45 19.61
CA ILE A 156 18.24 -37.28 18.89
C ILE A 156 18.95 -37.86 17.67
N LEU A 157 19.05 -39.20 17.63
CA LEU A 157 19.64 -39.93 16.50
C LEU A 157 20.99 -39.34 16.05
N ARG A 158 21.82 -38.89 17.02
CA ARG A 158 23.16 -38.32 16.87
C ARG A 158 23.26 -36.94 16.20
N TYR A 159 22.44 -36.61 15.20
CA TYR A 159 22.65 -35.43 14.34
C TYR A 159 21.74 -34.23 14.63
N THR A 160 20.88 -34.29 15.64
CA THR A 160 20.13 -33.12 16.12
C THR A 160 19.96 -33.23 17.64
N SER A 161 19.49 -32.19 18.32
CA SER A 161 19.20 -32.24 19.75
C SER A 161 17.95 -31.45 20.16
N TRP A 162 17.23 -31.93 21.17
CA TRP A 162 16.19 -31.14 21.85
C TRP A 162 16.74 -29.91 22.56
N ALA A 163 18.00 -29.96 23.02
CA ALA A 163 18.62 -28.85 23.72
C ALA A 163 18.81 -27.61 22.82
N ILE A 164 18.95 -27.78 21.50
CA ILE A 164 19.07 -26.68 20.54
C ILE A 164 17.72 -26.19 19.98
N ALA A 165 16.62 -26.90 20.27
CA ALA A 165 15.29 -26.59 19.75
C ALA A 165 14.83 -25.13 19.97
N PRO A 166 15.05 -24.50 21.14
CA PRO A 166 14.71 -23.08 21.33
C PRO A 166 15.46 -22.14 20.39
N MET A 167 16.71 -22.46 20.04
CA MET A 167 17.44 -21.68 19.05
C MET A 167 16.86 -21.88 17.66
N TRP A 168 16.54 -23.12 17.28
CA TRP A 168 15.94 -23.39 15.98
C TRP A 168 14.55 -22.75 15.80
N PHE A 169 13.79 -22.57 16.88
CA PHE A 169 12.61 -21.71 16.87
C PHE A 169 12.96 -20.27 16.48
N ILE A 170 13.97 -19.68 17.14
CA ILE A 170 14.40 -18.29 16.90
C ILE A 170 14.96 -18.14 15.48
N CYS A 171 15.86 -19.03 15.06
CA CYS A 171 16.41 -19.05 13.70
C CYS A 171 15.32 -19.24 12.64
N GLY A 172 14.34 -20.10 12.89
CA GLY A 172 13.16 -20.25 12.04
C GLY A 172 12.38 -18.94 11.90
N MET A 173 12.17 -18.22 12.99
CA MET A 173 11.52 -16.90 12.97
C MET A 173 12.35 -15.84 12.24
N ILE A 174 13.67 -15.80 12.44
CA ILE A 174 14.58 -14.90 11.71
C ILE A 174 14.58 -15.23 10.21
N SER A 175 14.47 -16.51 9.86
CA SER A 175 14.43 -16.94 8.45
C SER A 175 13.25 -16.33 7.70
N GLU A 176 12.11 -16.02 8.36
CA GLU A 176 11.01 -15.30 7.71
C GLU A 176 11.46 -13.91 7.22
N ASN A 177 12.23 -13.19 8.03
CA ASN A 177 12.74 -11.87 7.66
C ASN A 177 13.72 -11.97 6.50
N VAL A 178 14.57 -13.00 6.49
CA VAL A 178 15.51 -13.26 5.38
C VAL A 178 14.75 -13.66 4.11
N ILE A 179 13.75 -14.54 4.19
CA ILE A 179 12.89 -14.89 3.06
C ILE A 179 12.16 -13.65 2.52
N ASN A 180 11.63 -12.80 3.40
CA ASN A 180 10.98 -11.55 3.00
C ASN A 180 11.97 -10.55 2.36
N LEU A 181 13.19 -10.48 2.87
CA LEU A 181 14.26 -9.65 2.32
C LEU A 181 14.72 -10.17 0.95
N ILE A 182 14.84 -11.48 0.78
CA ILE A 182 15.16 -12.10 -0.52
C ILE A 182 14.01 -11.87 -1.50
N ASP A 183 12.76 -12.01 -1.06
CA ASP A 183 11.59 -11.68 -1.89
C ASP A 183 11.56 -10.19 -2.24
N SER A 184 12.03 -9.30 -1.36
CA SER A 184 12.16 -7.86 -1.66
C SER A 184 13.31 -7.59 -2.64
N PHE A 185 14.41 -8.33 -2.58
CA PHE A 185 15.49 -8.29 -3.57
C PHE A 185 15.10 -8.90 -4.91
N ASP A 186 14.27 -9.94 -4.94
CA ASP A 186 13.70 -10.48 -6.17
C ASP A 186 12.73 -9.45 -6.79
N ALA A 187 11.93 -8.77 -5.97
CA ALA A 187 11.11 -7.64 -6.40
C ALA A 187 11.98 -6.44 -6.87
N LEU A 188 13.16 -6.23 -6.28
CA LEU A 188 14.12 -5.20 -6.64
C LEU A 188 14.90 -5.56 -7.92
N LYS A 189 15.31 -6.83 -8.11
CA LYS A 189 15.91 -7.36 -9.35
C LYS A 189 14.90 -7.33 -10.50
N PHE A 190 13.64 -7.66 -10.25
CA PHE A 190 12.55 -7.45 -11.22
C PHE A 190 12.34 -5.98 -11.57
N ARG A 191 12.65 -5.05 -10.65
CA ARG A 191 12.63 -3.60 -10.87
C ARG A 191 13.85 -3.07 -11.63
N PHE A 192 15.04 -3.61 -11.39
CA PHE A 192 16.27 -3.10 -12.01
C PHE A 192 16.55 -3.70 -13.39
N TYR A 193 16.16 -4.95 -13.64
CA TYR A 193 16.62 -5.67 -14.83
C TYR A 193 15.60 -5.75 -15.98
N GLY A 194 14.34 -5.34 -15.83
CA GLY A 194 13.37 -5.38 -16.94
C GLY A 194 13.14 -6.75 -17.61
N PHE A 195 13.71 -7.84 -17.07
CA PHE A 195 13.68 -9.17 -17.69
C PHE A 195 12.53 -10.04 -17.19
N ASP A 196 11.31 -9.55 -17.39
CA ASP A 196 10.15 -10.42 -17.63
C ASP A 196 9.69 -10.19 -19.08
N GLY A 197 10.47 -10.72 -20.03
CA GLY A 197 9.97 -11.02 -21.38
C GLY A 197 10.40 -10.11 -22.53
N TYR A 198 11.48 -9.32 -22.42
CA TYR A 198 12.04 -8.64 -23.59
C TYR A 198 13.12 -9.49 -24.25
N THR A 199 12.69 -10.31 -25.20
CA THR A 199 13.51 -10.71 -26.35
C THR A 199 13.00 -9.92 -27.55
N PRO A 200 13.85 -9.20 -28.32
CA PRO A 200 13.44 -8.49 -29.53
C PRO A 200 12.80 -9.37 -30.62
N GLU A 201 12.73 -10.68 -30.40
CA GLU A 201 12.36 -11.70 -31.39
C GLU A 201 10.91 -12.23 -31.24
N THR A 202 10.08 -11.70 -30.33
CA THR A 202 8.65 -12.05 -30.26
C THR A 202 7.71 -10.90 -30.57
N VAL A 203 8.09 -10.06 -31.53
CA VAL A 203 7.11 -9.39 -32.39
C VAL A 203 6.51 -10.50 -33.27
N GLY A 204 5.35 -11.04 -32.88
CA GLY A 204 4.72 -12.08 -33.71
C GLY A 204 3.60 -12.91 -33.08
N THR A 205 3.33 -12.84 -31.77
CA THR A 205 2.06 -13.37 -31.23
C THR A 205 1.53 -12.43 -30.15
N GLU A 206 0.52 -11.63 -30.52
CA GLU A 206 -0.19 -10.72 -29.61
C GLU A 206 -0.83 -11.52 -28.47
N LYS A 207 -0.20 -11.56 -27.30
CA LYS A 207 -0.95 -11.92 -26.09
C LYS A 207 -1.99 -10.83 -25.86
N PRO A 208 -3.27 -11.18 -25.60
CA PRO A 208 -4.30 -10.18 -25.41
C PRO A 208 -3.93 -9.27 -24.23
N ARG A 209 -4.18 -7.97 -24.39
CA ARG A 209 -4.01 -6.99 -23.32
C ARG A 209 -5.16 -7.16 -22.33
N THR A 210 -4.87 -7.57 -21.11
CA THR A 210 -5.88 -7.98 -20.13
C THR A 210 -5.81 -7.21 -18.80
N LYS A 211 -5.00 -6.16 -18.70
CA LYS A 211 -4.74 -5.46 -17.42
C LYS A 211 -5.05 -3.97 -17.50
N THR A 212 -5.88 -3.49 -16.57
CA THR A 212 -6.09 -2.06 -16.29
C THR A 212 -5.42 -1.72 -14.96
N VAL A 213 -4.65 -0.63 -14.92
CA VAL A 213 -3.89 -0.19 -13.75
C VAL A 213 -4.44 1.14 -13.25
N PHE A 214 -4.70 1.26 -11.95
CA PHE A 214 -5.24 2.46 -11.33
C PHE A 214 -4.25 3.04 -10.32
N LEU A 215 -3.87 4.30 -10.49
CA LEU A 215 -3.11 5.09 -9.51
C LEU A 215 -3.90 6.36 -9.17
N SER A 216 -3.84 6.81 -7.92
CA SER A 216 -4.47 8.05 -7.45
C SER A 216 -3.68 8.62 -6.27
N ASP A 217 -4.09 9.80 -5.80
CA ASP A 217 -3.60 10.41 -4.56
C ASP A 217 -2.05 10.46 -4.58
N ILE A 218 -1.53 10.98 -5.69
CA ILE A 218 -0.10 11.17 -5.95
C ILE A 218 0.32 12.56 -5.46
N HIS A 219 -0.51 13.57 -5.67
CA HIS A 219 -0.30 14.96 -5.23
C HIS A 219 1.02 15.59 -5.68
N ILE A 220 1.32 15.54 -6.98
CA ILE A 220 2.46 16.25 -7.58
C ILE A 220 2.19 17.76 -7.48
N THR A 221 3.08 18.51 -6.81
CA THR A 221 2.97 19.97 -6.59
C THR A 221 4.28 20.69 -6.97
N HIS A 222 4.53 21.86 -6.40
CA HIS A 222 5.77 22.65 -6.48
C HIS A 222 7.04 21.97 -5.94
N GLY A 223 6.97 20.74 -5.39
CA GLY A 223 8.15 19.93 -5.05
C GLY A 223 9.02 20.41 -3.87
N ARG A 224 8.56 21.38 -3.06
CA ARG A 224 9.31 21.81 -1.85
C ARG A 224 9.25 20.72 -0.77
N ARG A 225 10.19 20.74 0.19
CA ARG A 225 10.28 19.74 1.27
C ARG A 225 9.00 19.58 2.11
N SER A 226 8.15 20.61 2.18
CA SER A 226 6.85 20.59 2.86
C SER A 226 5.72 19.94 2.05
N ALA A 227 5.92 19.71 0.75
CA ALA A 227 4.93 19.08 -0.11
C ALA A 227 4.79 17.59 0.23
N VAL A 228 3.55 17.10 0.14
CA VAL A 228 3.18 15.69 0.37
C VAL A 228 3.98 14.78 -0.57
N PHE A 229 4.13 15.19 -1.83
CA PHE A 229 4.98 14.51 -2.80
C PHE A 229 6.38 15.11 -2.89
N SER A 230 7.31 14.60 -2.08
CA SER A 230 8.70 15.05 -2.05
C SER A 230 9.71 13.89 -1.85
N LYS A 231 11.02 14.17 -1.97
CA LYS A 231 12.11 13.20 -1.72
C LYS A 231 12.13 12.02 -2.71
N ALA A 232 11.90 10.79 -2.24
CA ALA A 232 12.06 9.57 -3.02
C ALA A 232 10.82 9.22 -3.88
N TYR A 233 9.65 9.78 -3.58
CA TYR A 233 8.40 9.42 -4.26
C TYR A 233 8.40 9.66 -5.77
N PRO A 234 9.00 10.74 -6.32
CA PRO A 234 9.12 10.89 -7.77
C PRO A 234 9.83 9.71 -8.45
N TYR A 235 10.89 9.20 -7.84
CA TYR A 235 11.63 8.04 -8.36
C TYR A 235 10.83 6.74 -8.21
N GLN A 236 10.14 6.55 -7.08
CA GLN A 236 9.28 5.39 -6.87
C GLN A 236 8.14 5.35 -7.90
N LEU A 237 7.52 6.50 -8.17
CA LEU A 237 6.48 6.62 -9.19
C LEU A 237 7.05 6.37 -10.60
N ALA A 238 8.20 6.95 -10.92
CA ALA A 238 8.89 6.71 -12.19
C ALA A 238 9.13 5.21 -12.44
N VAL A 239 9.58 4.46 -11.41
CA VAL A 239 9.77 3.01 -11.49
C VAL A 239 8.44 2.27 -11.73
N VAL A 240 7.37 2.66 -11.04
CA VAL A 240 6.04 2.05 -11.23
C VAL A 240 5.49 2.33 -12.63
N LEU A 241 5.60 3.56 -13.12
CA LEU A 241 5.18 3.94 -14.47
C LEU A 241 5.98 3.17 -15.53
N ARG A 242 7.32 3.14 -15.44
CA ARG A 242 8.16 2.36 -16.35
C ARG A 242 7.79 0.88 -16.37
N LYS A 243 7.58 0.27 -15.20
CA LYS A 243 7.14 -1.12 -15.10
C LYS A 243 5.88 -1.37 -15.95
N TYR A 244 4.91 -0.46 -15.93
CA TYR A 244 3.67 -0.63 -16.68
C TYR A 244 3.80 -0.25 -18.15
N ALA A 245 4.64 0.71 -18.50
CA ALA A 245 4.96 1.02 -19.89
C ALA A 245 5.60 -0.17 -20.63
N TYR A 246 6.37 -1.02 -19.94
CA TYR A 246 6.97 -2.23 -20.51
C TYR A 246 6.11 -3.50 -20.36
N ASP A 247 5.02 -3.48 -19.58
CA ASP A 247 4.15 -4.65 -19.43
C ASP A 247 3.14 -4.74 -20.58
N VAL A 248 3.46 -5.54 -21.59
CA VAL A 248 2.64 -5.75 -22.80
C VAL A 248 1.20 -6.20 -22.53
N ARG A 249 0.87 -6.66 -21.32
CA ARG A 249 -0.50 -7.05 -20.94
C ARG A 249 -1.36 -5.86 -20.53
N VAL A 250 -0.77 -4.68 -20.31
CA VAL A 250 -1.52 -3.49 -19.89
C VAL A 250 -2.31 -2.98 -21.09
N LYS A 251 -3.64 -2.99 -20.96
CA LYS A 251 -4.56 -2.32 -21.90
C LYS A 251 -4.68 -0.84 -21.57
N GLU A 252 -4.74 -0.54 -20.28
CA GLU A 252 -5.11 0.79 -19.78
C GLU A 252 -4.33 1.16 -18.53
N LEU A 253 -3.92 2.42 -18.48
CA LEU A 253 -3.46 3.11 -17.29
C LEU A 253 -4.49 4.18 -16.93
N VAL A 254 -4.97 4.20 -15.69
CA VAL A 254 -5.97 5.14 -15.20
C VAL A 254 -5.36 5.94 -14.06
N LEU A 255 -5.21 7.23 -14.27
CA LEU A 255 -4.83 8.21 -13.27
C LEU A 255 -6.14 8.73 -12.63
N LEU A 256 -6.49 8.18 -11.46
CA LEU A 256 -7.78 8.22 -10.79
C LEU A 256 -7.85 9.34 -9.73
N GLY A 257 -7.54 10.55 -10.15
CA GLY A 257 -7.70 11.78 -9.37
C GLY A 257 -6.56 12.05 -8.39
N ASP A 258 -6.46 13.32 -8.01
CA ASP A 258 -5.46 13.86 -7.09
C ASP A 258 -4.03 13.58 -7.56
N ILE A 259 -3.79 13.82 -8.85
CA ILE A 259 -2.48 13.60 -9.50
C ILE A 259 -1.65 14.88 -9.43
N PHE A 260 -2.20 16.01 -9.91
CA PHE A 260 -1.55 17.32 -9.91
C PHE A 260 -2.24 18.24 -8.89
N ASP A 261 -1.62 18.44 -7.75
CA ASP A 261 -2.30 19.06 -6.61
C ASP A 261 -2.19 20.60 -6.62
N THR A 262 -3.36 21.23 -6.64
CA THR A 262 -3.56 22.68 -6.70
C THR A 262 -4.08 23.26 -5.36
N TRP A 263 -4.25 22.42 -4.34
CA TRP A 263 -4.80 22.82 -3.03
C TRP A 263 -3.71 23.04 -1.99
N MET A 264 -2.58 22.36 -2.09
CA MET A 264 -1.51 22.34 -1.07
C MET A 264 -0.61 23.58 -1.10
N TYR A 265 -1.19 24.78 -1.02
CA TYR A 265 -0.50 26.08 -1.00
C TYR A 265 -0.98 26.92 0.19
N GLY A 266 -0.09 27.68 0.82
CA GLY A 266 -0.48 28.61 1.89
C GLY A 266 -1.47 29.69 1.41
N VAL A 267 -2.15 30.38 2.33
CA VAL A 267 -3.10 31.46 1.96
C VAL A 267 -2.43 32.62 1.23
N ASP A 268 -1.15 32.84 1.49
CA ASP A 268 -0.28 33.86 0.93
C ASP A 268 0.45 33.43 -0.35
N GLU A 269 0.17 32.22 -0.84
CA GLU A 269 0.80 31.66 -2.04
C GLU A 269 -0.24 31.42 -3.12
N ARG A 270 0.00 31.93 -4.33
CA ARG A 270 -0.81 31.57 -5.50
C ARG A 270 -0.51 30.12 -5.89
N PRO A 271 -1.52 29.23 -5.97
CA PRO A 271 -1.31 27.88 -6.49
C PRO A 271 -0.79 27.91 -7.92
N LEU A 272 0.15 27.01 -8.23
CA LEU A 272 0.49 26.72 -9.62
C LEU A 272 -0.69 26.04 -10.29
N SER A 273 -0.95 26.42 -11.53
CA SER A 273 -1.87 25.72 -12.43
C SER A 273 -1.30 24.36 -12.84
N ILE A 274 -2.16 23.43 -13.27
CA ILE A 274 -1.73 22.11 -13.77
C ILE A 274 -0.65 22.23 -14.87
N PRO A 275 -0.75 23.10 -15.89
CA PRO A 275 0.31 23.28 -16.88
C PRO A 275 1.65 23.72 -16.29
N GLU A 276 1.64 24.63 -15.30
CA GLU A 276 2.85 25.06 -14.61
C GLU A 276 3.48 23.93 -13.80
N ILE A 277 2.66 23.07 -13.17
CA ILE A 277 3.13 21.86 -12.49
C ILE A 277 3.74 20.89 -13.50
N ILE A 278 3.08 20.60 -14.62
CA ILE A 278 3.63 19.73 -15.68
C ILE A 278 4.97 20.28 -16.17
N LYS A 279 5.06 21.59 -16.42
CA LYS A 279 6.30 22.23 -16.89
C LYS A 279 7.42 22.15 -15.86
N LEU A 280 7.11 22.35 -14.59
CA LEU A 280 8.07 22.21 -13.49
C LEU A 280 8.71 20.81 -13.44
N TRP A 281 7.93 19.77 -13.73
CA TRP A 281 8.37 18.37 -13.69
C TRP A 281 8.84 17.84 -15.04
N GLU A 282 8.85 18.66 -16.10
CA GLU A 282 9.06 18.24 -17.49
C GLU A 282 10.35 17.45 -17.71
N ARG A 283 11.46 17.88 -17.08
CA ARG A 283 12.80 17.32 -17.24
C ARG A 283 13.17 16.33 -16.15
N THR A 284 12.20 15.59 -15.62
CA THR A 284 12.41 14.63 -14.53
C THR A 284 12.16 13.20 -14.99
N PRO A 285 12.82 12.19 -14.37
CA PRO A 285 12.57 10.78 -14.68
C PRO A 285 11.10 10.37 -14.51
N LEU A 286 10.35 11.08 -13.65
CA LEU A 286 8.92 10.89 -13.48
C LEU A 286 8.16 11.22 -14.76
N MET A 287 8.42 12.39 -15.34
CA MET A 287 7.74 12.82 -16.56
C MET A 287 8.17 11.98 -17.76
N ASP A 288 9.46 11.63 -17.86
CA ASP A 288 9.93 10.68 -18.89
C ASP A 288 9.19 9.34 -18.81
N SER A 289 8.89 8.87 -17.60
CA SER A 289 8.18 7.61 -17.39
C SER A 289 6.70 7.72 -17.74
N LEU A 290 6.07 8.87 -17.51
CA LEU A 290 4.70 9.14 -17.95
C LEU A 290 4.60 9.25 -19.48
N LYS A 291 5.55 9.95 -20.11
CA LYS A 291 5.70 10.01 -21.58
C LYS A 291 5.83 8.61 -22.19
N LEU A 292 6.65 7.76 -21.58
CA LEU A 292 6.79 6.36 -22.02
C LEU A 292 5.49 5.55 -21.87
N CYS A 293 4.71 5.78 -20.82
CA CYS A 293 3.37 5.19 -20.69
C CYS A 293 2.45 5.64 -21.84
N LEU A 294 2.47 6.93 -22.17
CA LEU A 294 1.70 7.48 -23.29
C LEU A 294 2.15 6.92 -24.64
N GLU A 295 3.42 6.61 -24.83
CA GLU A 295 3.88 5.97 -26.07
C GLU A 295 3.41 4.51 -26.16
N ARG A 296 3.51 3.74 -25.07
CA ARG A 296 3.42 2.26 -25.13
C ARG A 296 2.11 1.64 -24.66
N ILE A 297 1.38 2.30 -23.76
CA ILE A 297 0.11 1.81 -23.23
C ILE A 297 -1.02 2.32 -24.14
N PRO A 298 -1.91 1.47 -24.68
CA PRO A 298 -2.91 1.88 -25.66
C PRO A 298 -3.71 3.08 -25.22
N GLN A 299 -4.26 3.05 -24.00
CA GLN A 299 -5.04 4.13 -23.42
C GLN A 299 -4.50 4.53 -22.06
N VAL A 300 -4.33 5.84 -21.87
CA VAL A 300 -4.00 6.44 -20.57
C VAL A 300 -5.10 7.43 -20.22
N TYR A 301 -5.97 7.05 -19.29
CA TYR A 301 -7.07 7.87 -18.83
C TYR A 301 -6.66 8.74 -17.66
N TYR A 302 -7.23 9.94 -17.62
CA TYR A 302 -7.18 10.84 -16.48
C TYR A 302 -8.60 11.11 -16.00
N ILE A 303 -8.88 10.82 -14.74
CA ILE A 303 -10.18 11.10 -14.10
C ILE A 303 -9.89 12.10 -12.99
N PRO A 304 -10.41 13.33 -13.04
CA PRO A 304 -10.16 14.33 -11.99
C PRO A 304 -10.66 13.88 -10.61
N GLY A 305 -9.90 14.24 -9.58
CA GLY A 305 -10.23 14.16 -8.17
C GLY A 305 -10.63 15.53 -7.62
N ASN A 306 -10.48 15.73 -6.31
CA ASN A 306 -10.77 17.03 -5.70
C ASN A 306 -9.58 17.99 -5.81
N HIS A 307 -8.32 17.52 -5.76
CA HIS A 307 -7.13 18.38 -5.80
C HIS A 307 -6.78 18.92 -7.20
N ASP A 308 -7.43 18.39 -8.24
CA ASP A 308 -7.19 18.68 -9.65
C ASP A 308 -8.50 18.87 -10.43
N MET A 309 -9.51 19.48 -9.80
CA MET A 309 -10.84 19.72 -10.38
C MET A 309 -10.83 20.53 -11.68
N GLU A 310 -9.81 21.36 -11.88
CA GLU A 310 -9.60 22.18 -13.08
C GLU A 310 -8.98 21.41 -14.26
N ALA A 311 -8.69 20.11 -14.09
CA ALA A 311 -8.09 19.28 -15.11
C ALA A 311 -8.98 19.16 -16.35
N THR A 312 -8.54 19.78 -17.45
CA THR A 312 -9.11 19.62 -18.78
C THR A 312 -8.09 18.98 -19.72
N ARG A 313 -8.53 18.57 -20.91
CA ARG A 313 -7.63 17.99 -21.92
C ARG A 313 -6.51 18.96 -22.29
N GLU A 314 -6.83 20.24 -22.41
CA GLU A 314 -5.90 21.31 -22.80
C GLU A 314 -4.85 21.53 -21.69
N ARG A 315 -5.28 21.55 -20.43
CA ARG A 315 -4.40 21.75 -19.27
C ARG A 315 -3.50 20.56 -18.96
N LEU A 316 -3.85 19.37 -19.42
CA LEU A 316 -3.09 18.12 -19.24
C LEU A 316 -2.13 17.81 -20.38
N THR A 317 -1.87 18.77 -21.27
CA THR A 317 -0.98 18.58 -22.42
C THR A 317 0.45 18.30 -21.97
N ILE A 318 1.05 17.23 -22.50
CA ILE A 318 2.44 16.83 -22.25
C ILE A 318 3.24 17.01 -23.53
N GLU A 319 4.21 17.93 -23.52
CA GLU A 319 5.09 18.20 -24.67
C GLU A 319 6.01 17.02 -24.99
N GLY A 320 6.26 16.79 -26.29
CA GLY A 320 7.20 15.77 -26.76
C GLY A 320 6.64 14.36 -26.89
N VAL A 321 5.32 14.17 -26.83
CA VAL A 321 4.63 12.91 -27.14
C VAL A 321 3.40 13.14 -28.01
N GLU A 322 3.16 12.26 -28.98
CA GLU A 322 2.01 12.38 -29.89
C GLU A 322 0.69 12.04 -29.18
N LYS A 323 0.68 10.95 -28.39
CA LYS A 323 -0.50 10.53 -27.64
C LYS A 323 -0.59 11.28 -26.32
N GLN A 324 -1.75 11.89 -26.09
CA GLN A 324 -2.03 12.67 -24.88
C GLN A 324 -2.94 11.90 -23.90
N LEU A 325 -3.01 12.40 -22.67
CA LEU A 325 -3.92 11.88 -21.65
C LEU A 325 -5.39 12.02 -22.08
N LEU A 326 -6.17 10.96 -21.87
CA LEU A 326 -7.61 10.97 -22.11
C LEU A 326 -8.33 11.45 -20.85
N CYS A 327 -8.52 12.77 -20.73
CA CYS A 327 -9.30 13.35 -19.64
C CYS A 327 -10.79 13.01 -19.82
N VAL A 328 -11.36 12.27 -18.87
CA VAL A 328 -12.76 11.80 -18.91
C VAL A 328 -13.43 11.97 -17.55
N SER A 329 -14.73 12.22 -17.56
CA SER A 329 -15.52 12.20 -16.33
C SER A 329 -15.66 10.76 -15.79
N PRO A 330 -15.90 10.58 -14.48
CA PRO A 330 -16.20 9.27 -13.94
C PRO A 330 -17.36 8.57 -14.67
N GLY A 331 -18.42 9.32 -15.03
CA GLY A 331 -19.54 8.78 -15.79
C GLY A 331 -19.14 8.31 -17.20
N GLY A 332 -18.28 9.07 -17.89
CA GLY A 332 -17.75 8.71 -19.20
C GLY A 332 -16.95 7.41 -19.16
N PHE A 333 -16.00 7.30 -18.21
CA PHE A 333 -15.23 6.07 -18.01
C PHE A 333 -16.14 4.87 -17.69
N ASN A 334 -17.06 5.03 -16.74
CA ASN A 334 -17.94 3.95 -16.31
C ASN A 334 -18.91 3.48 -17.40
N LYS A 335 -19.28 4.36 -18.35
CA LYS A 335 -20.07 3.98 -19.53
C LYS A 335 -19.28 3.09 -20.49
N LEU A 336 -18.00 3.41 -20.72
CA LEU A 336 -17.10 2.61 -21.56
C LEU A 336 -16.88 1.20 -20.99
N HIS A 337 -16.85 1.08 -19.67
CA HIS A 337 -16.57 -0.17 -18.95
C HIS A 337 -17.81 -0.87 -18.37
N ALA A 338 -19.02 -0.42 -18.72
CA ALA A 338 -20.27 -0.95 -18.15
C ALA A 338 -20.42 -2.46 -18.39
N ASN A 339 -20.08 -2.94 -19.59
CA ASN A 339 -20.17 -4.35 -19.97
C ASN A 339 -19.09 -5.23 -19.31
N GLU A 340 -18.01 -4.63 -18.82
CA GLU A 340 -16.91 -5.35 -18.13
C GLU A 340 -17.23 -5.57 -16.64
N GLY A 341 -18.25 -4.91 -16.10
CA GLY A 341 -18.52 -4.91 -14.66
C GLY A 341 -17.47 -4.12 -13.87
N LEU A 342 -16.84 -3.11 -14.48
CA LEU A 342 -15.82 -2.28 -13.85
C LEU A 342 -16.38 -0.87 -13.62
N TYR A 343 -16.22 -0.38 -12.41
CA TYR A 343 -16.57 0.97 -12.00
C TYR A 343 -15.37 1.64 -11.34
N ALA A 344 -15.04 2.86 -11.76
CA ALA A 344 -13.98 3.66 -11.16
C ALA A 344 -14.38 5.14 -11.04
N GLU A 345 -13.90 5.76 -9.96
CA GLU A 345 -13.92 7.20 -9.73
C GLU A 345 -12.91 7.54 -8.63
N HIS A 346 -12.62 8.82 -8.41
CA HIS A 346 -11.81 9.20 -7.27
C HIS A 346 -12.53 8.95 -5.93
N GLY A 347 -13.80 9.36 -5.81
CA GLY A 347 -14.68 9.11 -4.64
C GLY A 347 -15.08 10.37 -3.84
N ASN A 348 -14.51 11.53 -4.17
CA ASN A 348 -14.76 12.80 -3.47
C ASN A 348 -16.20 13.32 -3.61
N ARG A 349 -16.98 12.90 -4.61
CA ARG A 349 -18.34 13.44 -4.85
C ARG A 349 -19.35 13.16 -3.73
N VAL A 350 -19.06 12.19 -2.87
CA VAL A 350 -19.88 11.85 -1.71
C VAL A 350 -19.27 12.33 -0.39
N ASP A 351 -18.20 13.11 -0.46
CA ASP A 351 -17.57 13.73 0.69
C ASP A 351 -18.08 15.16 0.86
N LEU A 352 -18.63 15.47 2.03
CA LEU A 352 -19.21 16.79 2.31
C LEU A 352 -18.19 17.92 2.13
N PHE A 353 -16.93 17.68 2.47
CA PHE A 353 -15.87 18.68 2.43
C PHE A 353 -15.16 18.74 1.08
N ASN A 354 -15.19 17.66 0.28
CA ASN A 354 -14.34 17.53 -0.92
C ASN A 354 -15.13 17.39 -2.23
N ALA A 355 -16.45 17.24 -2.17
CA ALA A 355 -17.29 17.24 -3.36
C ALA A 355 -17.46 18.68 -3.90
N PRO A 356 -17.41 18.89 -5.22
CA PRO A 356 -17.64 20.19 -5.83
C PRO A 356 -18.94 20.84 -5.32
N ASP A 357 -18.90 22.13 -4.98
CA ASP A 357 -20.08 22.87 -4.54
C ASP A 357 -20.69 23.60 -5.72
N THR A 358 -21.87 23.16 -6.15
CA THR A 358 -22.61 23.74 -7.29
C THR A 358 -23.62 24.79 -6.84
N ALA A 359 -23.63 25.18 -5.56
CA ALA A 359 -24.51 26.22 -5.06
C ALA A 359 -24.12 27.60 -5.61
N GLN A 360 -25.10 28.49 -5.76
CA GLN A 360 -24.88 29.86 -6.25
C GLN A 360 -23.98 30.69 -5.34
N ASP A 361 -23.85 30.31 -4.06
CA ASP A 361 -23.01 30.98 -3.05
C ASP A 361 -21.60 30.38 -2.93
N ALA A 362 -21.28 29.35 -3.71
CA ALA A 362 -19.98 28.68 -3.67
C ALA A 362 -18.86 29.63 -4.16
N LEU A 363 -17.77 29.68 -3.40
CA LEU A 363 -16.61 30.49 -3.76
C LEU A 363 -15.85 29.81 -4.90
N CYS A 364 -15.96 30.36 -6.10
CA CYS A 364 -15.32 29.85 -7.32
C CYS A 364 -15.69 28.38 -7.66
N GLY A 365 -16.84 27.89 -7.18
CA GLY A 365 -17.26 26.49 -7.33
C GLY A 365 -16.38 25.46 -6.60
N LEU A 366 -15.49 25.92 -5.72
CA LEU A 366 -14.58 25.07 -4.95
C LEU A 366 -15.27 24.55 -3.69
N PRO A 367 -14.84 23.40 -3.16
CA PRO A 367 -15.43 22.85 -1.94
C PRO A 367 -14.80 23.46 -0.68
N LEU A 368 -15.49 23.40 0.47
CA LEU A 368 -14.97 23.91 1.74
C LEU A 368 -13.59 23.32 2.10
N GLY A 369 -13.34 22.06 1.75
CA GLY A 369 -12.07 21.36 1.93
C GLY A 369 -10.89 22.02 1.22
N TYR A 370 -11.12 22.71 0.09
CA TYR A 370 -10.09 23.51 -0.58
C TYR A 370 -9.55 24.56 0.37
N PHE A 371 -10.44 25.41 0.88
CA PHE A 371 -10.08 26.53 1.75
C PHE A 371 -9.51 26.06 3.08
N MET A 372 -10.07 24.97 3.63
CA MET A 372 -9.51 24.35 4.83
C MET A 372 -8.06 23.89 4.61
N THR A 373 -7.77 23.33 3.43
CA THR A 373 -6.41 22.92 3.05
C THR A 373 -5.48 24.12 2.91
N ARG A 374 -5.93 25.23 2.29
CA ARG A 374 -5.15 26.48 2.17
C ARG A 374 -4.77 27.06 3.53
N ILE A 375 -5.73 27.14 4.46
CA ILE A 375 -5.48 27.61 5.83
C ILE A 375 -4.52 26.67 6.56
N ALA A 376 -4.64 25.35 6.39
CA ALA A 376 -3.70 24.39 6.99
C ALA A 376 -2.28 24.52 6.42
N CYS A 377 -2.15 24.72 5.10
CA CYS A 377 -0.88 24.90 4.38
C CYS A 377 -0.19 26.23 4.68
N SER A 378 -0.88 27.13 5.38
CA SER A 378 -0.29 28.32 5.97
C SER A 378 0.67 28.00 7.14
N THR A 379 0.97 26.72 7.39
CA THR A 379 1.88 26.26 8.43
C THR A 379 2.90 25.29 7.82
N ALA A 380 4.02 25.06 8.51
CA ALA A 380 5.02 24.07 8.08
C ALA A 380 4.54 22.60 8.20
N GLU A 381 3.40 22.33 8.84
CA GLU A 381 2.92 20.98 9.15
C GLU A 381 1.40 20.80 8.85
N PRO A 382 0.95 21.05 7.61
CA PRO A 382 -0.49 21.10 7.26
C PRO A 382 -1.25 19.83 7.63
N GLU A 383 -0.66 18.66 7.45
CA GLU A 383 -1.32 17.39 7.78
C GLU A 383 -1.61 17.24 9.27
N LYS A 384 -0.73 17.75 10.13
CA LYS A 384 -0.95 17.70 11.59
C LYS A 384 -2.08 18.63 11.99
N VAL A 385 -2.22 19.76 11.31
CA VAL A 385 -3.34 20.70 11.49
C VAL A 385 -4.65 19.99 11.15
N LEU A 386 -4.79 19.48 9.93
CA LEU A 386 -6.02 18.83 9.46
C LEU A 386 -6.37 17.58 10.28
N HIS A 387 -5.38 16.73 10.57
CA HIS A 387 -5.58 15.53 11.39
C HIS A 387 -6.03 15.86 12.81
N ARG A 388 -5.44 16.89 13.44
CA ARG A 388 -5.82 17.24 14.82
C ARG A 388 -7.23 17.80 14.87
N ILE A 389 -7.63 18.63 13.90
CA ILE A 389 -9.00 19.16 13.79
C ILE A 389 -10.00 18.01 13.69
N SER A 390 -9.73 17.01 12.84
CA SER A 390 -10.60 15.83 12.73
C SER A 390 -10.75 15.04 14.04
N LYS A 391 -9.82 15.23 15.00
CA LYS A 391 -9.81 14.60 16.32
C LYS A 391 -10.23 15.53 17.45
N GLU A 392 -10.44 16.83 17.21
CA GLU A 392 -10.79 17.75 18.28
C GLU A 392 -12.14 17.36 18.88
N ARG A 393 -12.13 17.14 20.21
CA ARG A 393 -13.30 16.59 20.93
C ARG A 393 -14.52 17.49 20.78
N ILE A 394 -14.29 18.81 20.76
CA ILE A 394 -15.34 19.81 20.59
C ILE A 394 -15.97 19.65 19.20
N LEU A 395 -15.16 19.62 18.14
CA LEU A 395 -15.68 19.48 16.77
C LEU A 395 -16.40 18.14 16.56
N ALA A 396 -15.80 17.03 16.99
CA ALA A 396 -16.42 15.71 16.87
C ALA A 396 -17.75 15.63 17.64
N ARG A 397 -17.84 16.28 18.80
CA ARG A 397 -19.07 16.38 19.59
C ARG A 397 -20.12 17.23 18.87
N SER A 398 -19.75 18.43 18.38
CA SER A 398 -20.66 19.32 17.66
C SER A 398 -21.21 18.67 16.38
N LEU A 399 -20.37 17.96 15.61
CA LEU A 399 -20.80 17.21 14.43
C LEU A 399 -21.79 16.09 14.79
N LYS A 400 -21.53 15.38 15.89
CA LYS A 400 -22.42 14.32 16.38
C LYS A 400 -23.75 14.87 16.87
N GLU A 401 -23.74 15.95 17.65
CA GLU A 401 -24.94 16.62 18.16
C GLU A 401 -25.78 17.17 17.01
N PHE A 402 -25.16 17.84 16.03
CA PHE A 402 -25.84 18.31 14.82
C PHE A 402 -26.47 17.15 14.04
N ALA A 403 -25.74 16.05 13.83
CA ALA A 403 -26.28 14.88 13.15
C ALA A 403 -27.46 14.23 13.88
N GLN A 404 -27.42 14.17 15.21
CA GLN A 404 -28.52 13.65 16.04
C GLN A 404 -29.74 14.56 15.98
N PHE A 405 -29.54 15.88 16.11
CA PHE A 405 -30.61 16.87 16.00
C PHE A 405 -31.27 16.80 14.62
N ALA A 406 -30.49 16.87 13.55
CA ALA A 406 -30.99 16.82 12.18
C ALA A 406 -31.78 15.51 11.92
N GLY A 407 -31.28 14.37 12.41
CA GLY A 407 -31.96 13.08 12.29
C GLY A 407 -33.27 12.94 13.09
N SER A 408 -33.56 13.84 14.03
CA SER A 408 -34.77 13.82 14.88
C SER A 408 -35.93 14.69 14.36
N LEU A 409 -35.70 15.43 13.27
CA LEU A 409 -36.70 16.34 12.71
C LEU A 409 -37.75 15.57 11.90
N ASP A 410 -39.00 15.54 12.40
CA ASP A 410 -40.18 15.15 11.63
C ASP A 410 -41.11 16.36 11.40
N THR A 411 -41.60 16.48 10.16
CA THR A 411 -42.68 17.32 9.57
C THR A 411 -43.16 18.62 10.26
N ARG A 412 -42.34 19.33 11.04
CA ARG A 412 -42.47 20.77 11.31
C ARG A 412 -41.33 21.52 10.63
N GLN A 413 -41.33 21.43 9.31
CA GLN A 413 -40.18 21.76 8.46
C GLN A 413 -39.74 23.22 8.52
N MET A 414 -40.64 24.20 8.61
CA MET A 414 -40.21 25.59 8.39
C MET A 414 -39.40 26.19 9.55
N GLN A 415 -39.85 26.04 10.80
CA GLN A 415 -39.11 26.53 11.97
C GLN A 415 -37.85 25.69 12.23
N ALA A 416 -37.95 24.37 12.05
CA ALA A 416 -36.80 23.47 12.12
C ALA A 416 -35.72 23.80 11.07
N ASN A 417 -36.12 24.18 9.85
CA ASN A 417 -35.18 24.57 8.79
C ASN A 417 -34.47 25.88 9.13
N CYS A 418 -35.15 26.86 9.73
CA CYS A 418 -34.51 28.09 10.19
C CYS A 418 -33.50 27.83 11.31
N GLU A 419 -33.84 27.00 12.31
CA GLU A 419 -32.93 26.59 13.37
C GLU A 419 -31.73 25.79 12.82
N LEU A 420 -31.98 24.86 11.90
CA LEU A 420 -30.95 24.04 11.26
C LEU A 420 -30.01 24.88 10.37
N ALA A 421 -30.53 25.87 9.66
CA ALA A 421 -29.73 26.82 8.89
C ALA A 421 -28.84 27.68 9.81
N GLY A 422 -29.39 28.17 10.92
CA GLY A 422 -28.63 28.87 11.96
C GLY A 422 -27.51 28.00 12.54
N GLN A 423 -27.83 26.75 12.92
CA GLN A 423 -26.85 25.80 13.45
C GLN A 423 -25.78 25.40 12.42
N SER A 424 -26.14 25.21 11.16
CA SER A 424 -25.20 24.95 10.06
C SER A 424 -24.18 26.09 9.93
N SER A 425 -24.65 27.34 9.97
CA SER A 425 -23.77 28.51 9.85
C SER A 425 -22.81 28.60 11.04
N VAL A 426 -23.31 28.35 12.26
CA VAL A 426 -22.48 28.32 13.47
C VAL A 426 -21.42 27.21 13.39
N LEU A 427 -21.78 26.03 12.87
CA LEU A 427 -20.84 24.90 12.76
C LEU A 427 -19.71 25.17 11.77
N VAL A 428 -20.02 25.75 10.61
CA VAL A 428 -19.02 26.13 9.60
C VAL A 428 -18.08 27.19 10.16
N LYS A 429 -18.63 28.23 10.81
CA LYS A 429 -17.84 29.25 11.51
C LYS A 429 -16.90 28.62 12.53
N LEU A 430 -17.41 27.73 13.38
CA LEU A 430 -16.63 27.02 14.38
C LEU A 430 -15.50 26.19 13.77
N ILE A 431 -15.76 25.45 12.68
CA ILE A 431 -14.73 24.67 11.97
C ILE A 431 -13.61 25.58 11.47
N VAL A 432 -13.97 26.67 10.80
CA VAL A 432 -13.00 27.64 10.26
C VAL A 432 -12.24 28.35 11.39
N ASP A 433 -12.92 28.76 12.46
CA ASP A 433 -12.31 29.41 13.63
C ASP A 433 -11.30 28.52 14.35
N VAL A 434 -11.66 27.24 14.57
CA VAL A 434 -10.74 26.26 15.18
C VAL A 434 -9.53 26.04 14.29
N LEU A 435 -9.73 25.95 12.99
CA LEU A 435 -8.66 25.79 12.01
C LEU A 435 -7.72 27.01 12.00
N VAL A 436 -8.28 28.23 11.96
CA VAL A 436 -7.53 29.49 12.05
C VAL A 436 -6.77 29.60 13.35
N ALA A 437 -7.41 29.30 14.49
CA ALA A 437 -6.76 29.33 15.80
C ALA A 437 -5.59 28.34 15.86
N TYR A 438 -5.74 27.15 15.30
CA TYR A 438 -4.66 26.17 15.27
C TYR A 438 -3.53 26.56 14.31
N ALA A 439 -3.85 27.06 13.13
CA ALA A 439 -2.87 27.59 12.18
C ALA A 439 -2.06 28.73 12.82
N ASN A 440 -2.72 29.67 13.48
CA ASN A 440 -2.09 30.78 14.20
C ASN A 440 -1.15 30.32 15.31
N ARG A 441 -1.45 29.23 16.01
CA ARG A 441 -0.53 28.63 17.01
C ARG A 441 0.75 28.04 16.40
N LYS A 442 0.76 27.80 15.08
CA LYS A 442 1.87 27.19 14.34
C LYS A 442 2.57 28.17 13.39
N ARG A 443 2.01 29.36 13.18
CA ARG A 443 2.56 30.46 12.35
C ARG A 443 3.50 31.36 13.15
N ASN A 444 4.67 30.83 13.54
CA ASN A 444 5.67 31.63 14.26
C ASN A 444 6.31 32.68 13.33
N GLY A 445 6.24 33.97 13.70
CA GLY A 445 6.88 35.06 12.96
C GLY A 445 6.15 35.54 11.70
N LEU A 446 4.95 35.00 11.40
CA LEU A 446 4.08 35.46 10.32
C LEU A 446 2.85 36.19 10.88
N PRO A 447 2.20 37.07 10.09
CA PRO A 447 0.93 37.67 10.48
C PRO A 447 -0.11 36.61 10.84
N LYS A 448 -0.88 36.89 11.89
CA LYS A 448 -2.01 36.05 12.29
C LYS A 448 -3.10 36.12 11.23
N LEU A 449 -3.69 34.97 10.96
CA LEU A 449 -4.88 34.84 10.14
C LEU A 449 -6.09 35.39 10.91
N THR A 450 -6.86 36.24 10.24
CA THR A 450 -8.11 36.88 10.69
C THR A 450 -9.16 36.78 9.58
N ASP A 451 -10.37 37.26 9.82
CA ASP A 451 -11.46 37.18 8.83
C ASP A 451 -11.18 38.06 7.60
N GLU A 452 -10.38 39.11 7.75
CA GLU A 452 -9.91 40.00 6.69
C GLU A 452 -8.73 39.42 5.90
N THR A 453 -8.16 38.29 6.35
CA THR A 453 -7.03 37.68 5.66
C THR A 453 -7.47 37.16 4.29
N THR A 454 -6.81 37.68 3.25
CA THR A 454 -7.04 37.29 1.86
C THR A 454 -6.31 35.99 1.54
N ILE A 455 -7.02 35.06 0.90
CA ILE A 455 -6.50 33.82 0.32
C ILE A 455 -6.27 34.08 -1.17
N LEU A 456 -5.00 34.00 -1.59
CA LEU A 456 -4.62 34.17 -2.99
C LEU A 456 -5.08 32.96 -3.79
N MET A 457 -6.04 33.16 -4.68
CA MET A 457 -6.59 32.10 -5.51
C MET A 457 -5.74 31.88 -6.77
N GLY A 458 -6.01 30.78 -7.49
CA GLY A 458 -5.37 30.50 -8.78
C GLY A 458 -5.65 31.61 -9.80
N ALA A 459 -4.90 31.62 -10.90
CA ALA A 459 -4.85 32.75 -11.84
C ALA A 459 -6.19 33.26 -12.39
N GLU A 460 -7.17 32.37 -12.44
CA GLU A 460 -8.47 32.57 -13.07
C GLU A 460 -9.58 32.90 -12.06
N ASN A 461 -9.22 32.98 -10.77
CA ASN A 461 -10.17 33.17 -9.68
C ASN A 461 -9.84 34.42 -8.87
N ASP A 462 -10.87 35.17 -8.50
CA ASP A 462 -10.74 36.29 -7.58
C ASP A 462 -10.29 35.80 -6.19
N SER A 463 -9.47 36.60 -5.53
CA SER A 463 -9.04 36.28 -4.17
C SER A 463 -10.22 36.44 -3.20
N VAL A 464 -10.29 35.55 -2.20
CA VAL A 464 -11.39 35.54 -1.22
C VAL A 464 -10.86 35.70 0.20
N THR A 465 -11.66 36.21 1.12
CA THR A 465 -11.26 36.34 2.52
C THR A 465 -11.69 35.13 3.36
N ILE A 466 -11.08 34.97 4.54
CA ILE A 466 -11.54 33.96 5.51
C ILE A 466 -12.98 34.24 5.96
N GLY A 467 -13.37 35.51 6.08
CA GLY A 467 -14.74 35.92 6.36
C GLY A 467 -15.73 35.48 5.27
N ASP A 468 -15.34 35.55 3.99
CA ASP A 468 -16.18 35.10 2.88
C ASP A 468 -16.49 33.61 2.97
N ILE A 469 -15.52 32.78 3.37
CA ILE A 469 -15.73 31.33 3.55
C ILE A 469 -16.84 31.08 4.58
N LYS A 470 -16.76 31.76 5.73
CA LYS A 470 -17.75 31.61 6.82
C LYS A 470 -19.15 32.04 6.38
N LYS A 471 -19.24 33.01 5.48
CA LYS A 471 -20.49 33.53 4.93
C LYS A 471 -21.06 32.58 3.87
N SER A 472 -20.27 32.22 2.87
CA SER A 472 -20.66 31.43 1.70
C SER A 472 -20.99 29.97 2.05
N TYR A 473 -20.23 29.33 2.93
CA TYR A 473 -20.48 27.92 3.27
C TYR A 473 -21.45 27.74 4.43
N GLY A 474 -22.06 28.81 4.95
CA GLY A 474 -22.91 28.76 6.14
C GLY A 474 -24.08 27.78 6.03
N SER A 475 -24.60 27.52 4.82
CA SER A 475 -25.69 26.56 4.59
C SER A 475 -25.21 25.18 4.08
N LEU A 476 -23.89 24.91 4.05
CA LEU A 476 -23.34 23.67 3.52
C LEU A 476 -23.92 22.42 4.21
N PHE A 477 -23.96 22.40 5.55
CA PHE A 477 -24.39 21.21 6.27
C PHE A 477 -25.90 20.94 6.08
N ILE A 478 -26.74 21.97 6.04
CA ILE A 478 -28.18 21.78 5.77
C ILE A 478 -28.42 21.30 4.34
N ARG A 479 -27.71 21.84 3.34
CA ARG A 479 -27.80 21.37 1.94
C ARG A 479 -27.47 19.88 1.82
N TRP A 480 -26.41 19.44 2.51
CA TRP A 480 -26.02 18.03 2.52
C TRP A 480 -26.95 17.14 3.33
N PHE A 481 -27.59 17.68 4.37
CA PHE A 481 -28.63 16.97 5.12
C PHE A 481 -29.88 16.72 4.27
N GLU A 482 -30.25 17.68 3.42
CA GLU A 482 -31.41 17.58 2.52
C GLU A 482 -31.19 16.64 1.33
N ARG A 483 -29.94 16.21 1.06
CA ARG A 483 -29.63 15.25 0.01
C ARG A 483 -30.16 13.86 0.34
N LYS A 484 -31.06 13.36 -0.51
CA LYS A 484 -31.63 12.01 -0.39
C LYS A 484 -30.71 10.91 -0.92
N ASP A 485 -29.76 11.26 -1.78
CA ASP A 485 -28.87 10.32 -2.48
C ASP A 485 -27.62 9.96 -1.67
N VAL A 486 -27.22 10.79 -0.69
CA VAL A 486 -26.02 10.61 0.12
C VAL A 486 -26.36 10.70 1.61
N PRO A 487 -26.08 9.67 2.42
CA PRO A 487 -26.32 9.74 3.85
C PRO A 487 -25.40 10.77 4.52
N PHE A 488 -25.99 11.82 5.07
CA PHE A 488 -25.29 12.98 5.65
C PHE A 488 -24.16 12.63 6.65
N VAL A 489 -24.42 11.75 7.62
CA VAL A 489 -23.36 11.36 8.59
C VAL A 489 -22.19 10.65 7.90
N LYS A 490 -22.48 9.91 6.82
CA LYS A 490 -21.45 9.17 6.09
C LYS A 490 -20.65 10.05 5.14
N SER A 491 -21.24 11.14 4.64
CA SER A 491 -20.49 12.10 3.80
C SER A 491 -19.45 12.89 4.58
N ILE A 492 -19.72 13.21 5.85
CA ILE A 492 -18.74 13.82 6.75
C ILE A 492 -17.52 12.90 6.97
N LEU A 493 -17.74 11.59 6.89
CA LEU A 493 -16.73 10.56 7.16
C LEU A 493 -16.18 9.90 5.88
N ALA A 494 -16.48 10.44 4.70
CA ALA A 494 -16.12 9.81 3.43
C ALA A 494 -14.60 9.71 3.22
N ALA A 495 -13.85 10.79 3.45
CA ALA A 495 -12.38 10.76 3.52
C ALA A 495 -11.83 10.23 4.87
N ALA A 496 -12.68 9.94 5.85
CA ALA A 496 -12.24 9.59 7.20
C ALA A 496 -11.81 8.11 7.31
N GLY A 497 -10.52 7.89 7.17
CA GLY A 497 -9.89 6.61 7.49
C GLY A 497 -10.25 5.49 6.53
N LYS A 498 -9.90 4.26 6.93
CA LYS A 498 -9.83 3.11 6.02
C LYS A 498 -11.17 2.77 5.35
N HIS A 499 -12.29 2.91 6.04
CA HIS A 499 -13.60 2.40 5.59
C HIS A 499 -14.59 3.51 5.22
N GLY A 500 -14.10 4.73 4.94
CA GLY A 500 -14.95 5.91 4.72
C GLY A 500 -15.88 5.81 3.50
N LEU A 501 -15.51 5.03 2.48
CA LEU A 501 -16.28 4.89 1.23
C LEU A 501 -16.92 3.51 1.02
N ASP A 502 -16.77 2.57 1.96
CA ASP A 502 -17.32 1.21 1.82
C ASP A 502 -18.82 1.23 1.58
N TRP A 503 -19.54 2.09 2.32
CA TRP A 503 -20.98 2.25 2.19
C TRP A 503 -21.41 2.75 0.81
N TYR A 504 -20.55 3.50 0.15
CA TYR A 504 -20.83 4.09 -1.15
C TYR A 504 -20.55 3.09 -2.26
N ALA A 505 -19.43 2.36 -2.18
CA ALA A 505 -19.20 1.21 -3.06
C ALA A 505 -20.33 0.18 -2.95
N ASP A 506 -20.81 -0.08 -1.75
CA ASP A 506 -21.96 -0.93 -1.47
C ASP A 506 -23.25 -0.50 -2.21
N SER A 507 -23.55 0.80 -2.26
CA SER A 507 -24.78 1.30 -2.89
C SER A 507 -24.75 1.13 -4.41
N LEU A 508 -23.56 1.19 -5.02
CA LEU A 508 -23.34 0.94 -6.45
C LEU A 508 -23.59 -0.53 -6.88
N CYS A 509 -23.75 -1.44 -5.91
CA CYS A 509 -24.10 -2.84 -6.12
C CYS A 509 -25.61 -3.14 -5.91
N GLY A 510 -26.42 -2.09 -5.73
CA GLY A 510 -27.88 -2.18 -5.63
C GLY A 510 -28.42 -2.31 -4.20
N GLY A 511 -29.70 -2.66 -4.09
CA GLY A 511 -30.41 -2.78 -2.81
C GLY A 511 -29.79 -3.81 -1.86
N LYS A 512 -29.87 -3.55 -0.55
CA LYS A 512 -29.37 -4.44 0.50
C LYS A 512 -30.33 -5.62 0.67
N ASP A 513 -29.80 -6.83 0.66
CA ASP A 513 -30.53 -8.04 1.02
C ASP A 513 -29.59 -8.98 1.80
N PHE A 514 -29.90 -9.18 3.08
CA PHE A 514 -29.09 -9.98 3.98
C PHE A 514 -29.23 -11.49 3.71
N ARG A 515 -30.32 -11.93 3.09
CA ARG A 515 -30.49 -13.34 2.69
C ARG A 515 -29.45 -13.73 1.64
N LEU A 516 -29.11 -12.79 0.75
CA LEU A 516 -28.05 -12.97 -0.26
C LEU A 516 -26.68 -13.23 0.38
N PHE A 517 -26.37 -12.57 1.50
CA PHE A 517 -25.11 -12.77 2.21
C PHE A 517 -24.92 -14.23 2.63
N PHE A 518 -25.91 -14.82 3.30
CA PHE A 518 -25.84 -16.22 3.73
C PHE A 518 -25.83 -17.19 2.54
N SER A 519 -26.66 -16.94 1.52
CA SER A 519 -26.69 -17.78 0.32
C SER A 519 -25.35 -17.79 -0.43
N ARG A 520 -24.58 -16.70 -0.35
CA ARG A 520 -23.29 -16.54 -1.06
C ARG A 520 -22.08 -16.85 -0.19
N LEU A 521 -22.23 -16.93 1.13
CA LEU A 521 -21.15 -17.27 2.06
C LEU A 521 -20.51 -18.63 1.75
N LEU A 522 -21.32 -19.59 1.26
CA LEU A 522 -20.90 -20.94 0.89
C LEU A 522 -20.58 -21.10 -0.61
N CYS A 523 -20.93 -20.12 -1.44
CA CYS A 523 -20.57 -20.10 -2.85
C CYS A 523 -19.18 -19.49 -3.05
N ARG A 524 -18.38 -20.05 -3.96
CA ARG A 524 -17.07 -19.50 -4.35
C ARG A 524 -17.23 -18.02 -4.73
N ASN A 525 -16.66 -17.09 -3.95
CA ASN A 525 -16.74 -15.62 -4.10
C ASN A 525 -16.90 -15.15 -5.56
N LYS A 526 -18.15 -15.09 -6.04
CA LYS A 526 -18.47 -14.63 -7.38
C LYS A 526 -18.39 -13.10 -7.31
N VAL A 527 -17.59 -12.51 -8.19
CA VAL A 527 -17.47 -11.06 -8.33
C VAL A 527 -17.99 -10.74 -9.71
N GLU A 528 -19.08 -9.99 -9.77
CA GLU A 528 -19.69 -9.51 -11.00
C GLU A 528 -19.38 -8.03 -11.25
N LYS A 529 -19.12 -7.27 -10.17
CA LYS A 529 -18.75 -5.85 -10.25
C LYS A 529 -17.50 -5.53 -9.45
N ILE A 530 -16.52 -4.85 -10.04
CA ILE A 530 -15.34 -4.31 -9.34
C ILE A 530 -15.50 -2.79 -9.26
N ILE A 531 -15.34 -2.24 -8.07
CA ILE A 531 -15.45 -0.81 -7.78
C ILE A 531 -14.09 -0.33 -7.28
N VAL A 532 -13.49 0.65 -7.96
CA VAL A 532 -12.16 1.20 -7.64
C VAL A 532 -12.26 2.67 -7.26
N PHE A 533 -11.82 3.04 -6.05
CA PHE A 533 -11.74 4.43 -5.55
C PHE A 533 -10.30 4.81 -5.14
N GLY A 534 -10.04 6.11 -4.91
CA GLY A 534 -8.74 6.62 -4.43
C GLY A 534 -8.78 7.46 -3.14
N HIS A 535 -9.76 8.33 -3.01
CA HIS A 535 -9.90 9.45 -2.07
C HIS A 535 -9.57 9.26 -0.57
N THR A 536 -9.51 8.03 -0.02
CA THR A 536 -9.32 7.82 1.44
C THR A 536 -7.86 7.73 1.87
N HIS A 537 -6.92 7.73 0.92
CA HIS A 537 -5.49 7.46 1.12
C HIS A 537 -5.20 6.11 1.82
N CYS A 538 -6.18 5.22 1.92
CA CYS A 538 -6.09 3.94 2.63
C CYS A 538 -6.41 2.79 1.70
N SER A 539 -5.41 1.95 1.41
CA SER A 539 -5.64 0.77 0.56
C SER A 539 -6.61 -0.21 1.24
N VAL A 540 -7.72 -0.51 0.57
CA VAL A 540 -8.78 -1.41 1.07
C VAL A 540 -9.19 -2.39 0.01
N LYS A 541 -9.50 -3.62 0.43
CA LYS A 541 -10.15 -4.62 -0.39
C LYS A 541 -11.28 -5.25 0.41
N SER A 542 -12.52 -5.10 -0.04
CA SER A 542 -13.71 -5.60 0.64
C SER A 542 -14.67 -6.27 -0.34
N PHE A 543 -15.16 -7.45 0.02
CA PHE A 543 -16.17 -8.15 -0.78
C PHE A 543 -17.57 -7.67 -0.42
N ILE A 544 -18.36 -7.37 -1.45
CA ILE A 544 -19.75 -6.93 -1.32
C ILE A 544 -20.65 -8.13 -1.64
N GLN A 545 -21.19 -8.79 -0.61
CA GLN A 545 -22.00 -10.01 -0.78
C GLN A 545 -23.48 -9.85 -0.41
N ASN A 546 -23.82 -8.81 0.34
CA ASN A 546 -25.17 -8.51 0.86
C ASN A 546 -25.98 -7.55 -0.04
N ARG A 547 -25.62 -7.46 -1.32
CA ARG A 547 -26.23 -6.56 -2.32
C ARG A 547 -26.74 -7.37 -3.51
N LYS A 548 -27.66 -6.78 -4.30
CA LYS A 548 -28.21 -7.42 -5.51
C LYS A 548 -27.10 -7.98 -6.41
N ILE A 549 -26.11 -7.15 -6.73
CA ILE A 549 -24.95 -7.53 -7.54
C ILE A 549 -23.78 -7.85 -6.60
N PRO A 550 -23.18 -9.06 -6.65
CA PRO A 550 -22.03 -9.38 -5.83
C PRO A 550 -20.79 -8.66 -6.38
N GLY A 551 -20.12 -7.90 -5.51
CA GLY A 551 -19.07 -6.98 -5.92
C GLY A 551 -17.76 -7.12 -5.14
N LEU A 552 -16.76 -6.37 -5.58
CA LEU A 552 -15.48 -6.20 -4.92
C LEU A 552 -15.14 -4.70 -4.92
N TYR A 553 -15.15 -4.11 -3.74
CA TYR A 553 -14.63 -2.77 -3.53
C TYR A 553 -13.13 -2.81 -3.30
N VAL A 554 -12.39 -1.96 -4.02
CA VAL A 554 -10.97 -1.75 -3.84
C VAL A 554 -10.65 -0.26 -3.79
N ASN A 555 -9.89 0.17 -2.80
CA ASN A 555 -9.32 1.51 -2.75
C ASN A 555 -7.82 1.44 -3.08
N THR A 556 -7.34 2.31 -3.98
CA THR A 556 -5.93 2.39 -4.40
C THR A 556 -5.00 2.77 -3.26
N GLY A 557 -5.48 3.49 -2.24
CA GLY A 557 -4.69 4.05 -1.17
C GLY A 557 -4.07 5.38 -1.58
N CYS A 558 -2.77 5.57 -1.36
CA CYS A 558 -2.09 6.77 -1.82
C CYS A 558 -0.65 6.47 -2.23
N PHE A 559 -0.09 7.38 -3.02
CA PHE A 559 1.33 7.38 -3.37
C PHE A 559 2.14 8.38 -2.54
N CYS A 560 1.47 9.37 -1.94
CA CYS A 560 2.10 10.55 -1.35
C CYS A 560 2.48 10.44 0.15
N LYS A 561 2.10 9.37 0.88
CA LYS A 561 2.35 9.27 2.34
C LYS A 561 3.05 7.98 2.77
N THR A 562 4.19 8.11 3.48
CA THR A 562 4.71 7.09 4.40
C THR A 562 4.89 7.67 5.81
N GLY A 563 3.99 7.29 6.73
CA GLY A 563 4.39 7.14 8.14
C GLY A 563 5.21 5.84 8.29
N LYS A 564 5.66 5.50 9.52
CA LYS A 564 6.46 4.29 9.80
C LYS A 564 5.88 2.96 9.24
N ASP A 565 4.60 2.92 8.84
CA ASP A 565 3.87 1.70 8.42
C ASP A 565 3.12 1.76 7.06
N ARG A 566 3.38 2.71 6.15
CA ARG A 566 2.60 2.78 4.89
C ARG A 566 3.47 3.07 3.66
N SER A 567 3.80 2.03 2.90
CA SER A 567 4.39 2.09 1.54
C SER A 567 3.34 2.46 0.47
N PRO A 568 3.72 3.14 -0.64
CA PRO A 568 2.81 3.47 -1.74
C PRO A 568 2.01 2.27 -2.24
N THR A 569 0.74 2.47 -2.58
CA THR A 569 -0.15 1.42 -3.10
C THR A 569 -0.90 1.86 -4.34
N TRP A 570 -1.34 0.89 -5.13
CA TRP A 570 -2.14 1.10 -6.35
C TRP A 570 -2.92 -0.18 -6.69
N VAL A 571 -3.80 -0.14 -7.68
CA VAL A 571 -4.65 -1.30 -8.04
C VAL A 571 -4.36 -1.81 -9.44
N GLU A 572 -4.31 -3.13 -9.60
CA GLU A 572 -4.37 -3.80 -10.90
C GLU A 572 -5.70 -4.54 -11.01
N VAL A 573 -6.45 -4.32 -12.07
CA VAL A 573 -7.58 -5.14 -12.49
C VAL A 573 -7.15 -6.00 -13.67
N VAL A 574 -7.24 -7.31 -13.53
CA VAL A 574 -6.82 -8.29 -14.54
C VAL A 574 -8.01 -9.11 -14.98
N GLU A 575 -8.26 -9.10 -16.28
CA GLU A 575 -9.21 -9.99 -16.93
C GLU A 575 -8.57 -11.36 -17.19
N ARG A 576 -9.25 -12.43 -16.78
CA ARG A 576 -8.86 -13.82 -17.08
C ARG A 576 -10.10 -14.66 -17.31
N ASN A 577 -10.20 -15.28 -18.49
CA ASN A 577 -11.32 -16.15 -18.88
C ASN A 577 -12.68 -15.45 -18.70
N GLY A 578 -12.79 -14.20 -19.16
CA GLY A 578 -14.02 -13.39 -19.04
C GLY A 578 -14.37 -12.98 -17.61
N LYS A 579 -13.44 -13.07 -16.64
CA LYS A 579 -13.65 -12.65 -15.25
C LYS A 579 -12.61 -11.64 -14.82
N LEU A 580 -13.05 -10.54 -14.24
CA LEU A 580 -12.16 -9.54 -13.64
C LEU A 580 -11.69 -9.97 -12.25
N LYS A 581 -10.44 -9.64 -11.94
CA LYS A 581 -9.85 -9.78 -10.60
C LYS A 581 -9.04 -8.54 -10.26
N ALA A 582 -9.29 -7.95 -9.09
CA ALA A 582 -8.52 -6.82 -8.62
C ALA A 582 -7.45 -7.22 -7.58
N PHE A 583 -6.29 -6.58 -7.66
CA PHE A 583 -5.14 -6.77 -6.79
C PHE A 583 -4.62 -5.41 -6.33
N ILE A 584 -4.51 -5.23 -5.01
CA ILE A 584 -3.75 -4.11 -4.46
C ILE A 584 -2.27 -4.48 -4.57
N ARG A 585 -1.51 -3.56 -5.13
CA ARG A 585 -0.06 -3.61 -5.20
C ARG A 585 0.54 -2.60 -4.25
N ARG A 586 1.79 -2.83 -3.91
CA ARG A 586 2.54 -2.09 -2.92
C ARG A 586 3.97 -1.91 -3.43
N PHE A 587 4.54 -0.72 -3.23
CA PHE A 587 5.89 -0.43 -3.64
C PHE A 587 6.90 -1.19 -2.76
#